data_AF-A0A0N4UHD3-F1
#
_entry.id   AF-A0A0N4UHD3-F1
#
_cell.length_a   1.000
_cell.length_b   1.000
_cell.length_c   1.000
_cell.angle_alpha   90.00
_cell.angle_beta   90.00
_cell.angle_gamma   90.00
#
_symmetry.space_group_name_H-M   'P 1'
#
loop_
_entity.id
_entity.type
_entity.pdbx_description
1 polymer ?
#
loop_
_entity_poly.entity_id
_entity_poly.type
_entity_poly.pdbx_seq_one_letter_code
_entity_poly.pdbx_strand_id
1 'polypeptide(L)' 'MVLDWKTGKHRVRVSRWIFQLISWLVSWLVGWLVGWLVGWLVGWLVGWLVGWLVSWLVGWLVGWLVGWLVGWLVCDMM' A
#
# COMPACT_ATOMS: atom_id res chain seq x y z
N MET A 1 17.51 -32.37 44.13
CA MET A 1 17.23 -32.86 42.75
C MET A 1 15.77 -32.71 42.35
N VAL A 2 14.78 -33.16 43.13
CA VAL A 2 13.34 -33.06 42.74
C VAL A 2 12.80 -31.62 42.59
N LEU A 3 13.24 -30.69 43.45
CA LEU A 3 12.83 -29.28 43.35
C LEU A 3 13.29 -28.62 42.03
N ASP A 4 14.49 -28.95 41.56
CA ASP A 4 15.09 -28.39 40.36
C ASP A 4 14.36 -28.84 39.08
N TRP A 5 13.90 -30.10 39.03
CA TRP A 5 13.10 -30.59 37.91
C TRP A 5 11.76 -29.85 37.76
N LYS A 6 11.08 -29.56 38.88
CA LYS A 6 9.80 -28.82 38.84
C LYS A 6 9.98 -27.38 38.35
N THR A 7 11.05 -26.69 38.76
CA THR A 7 11.35 -25.33 38.29
C THR A 7 11.76 -25.32 36.82
N GLY A 8 12.59 -26.28 36.38
CA GLY A 8 13.00 -26.42 34.98
C GLY A 8 11.85 -26.60 33.99
N LYS A 9 10.90 -27.51 34.30
CA LYS A 9 9.72 -27.74 33.44
C LYS A 9 8.80 -26.51 33.35
N HIS A 10 8.68 -25.75 34.43
CA HIS A 10 7.92 -24.49 34.41
C HIS A 10 8.62 -23.43 33.56
N ARG A 11 9.95 -23.28 33.67
CA ARG A 11 10.72 -22.30 32.89
C ARG A 11 10.54 -22.50 31.39
N VAL A 12 10.72 -23.72 30.88
CA VAL A 12 10.57 -23.99 29.43
C VAL A 12 9.16 -23.72 28.93
N ARG A 13 8.13 -24.01 29.74
CA ARG A 13 6.75 -23.73 29.39
C ARG A 13 6.50 -22.23 29.34
N VAL A 14 6.96 -21.49 30.35
CA VAL A 14 6.84 -20.02 30.43
C VAL A 14 7.57 -19.37 29.26
N SER A 15 8.81 -19.78 28.96
CA SER A 15 9.56 -19.25 27.81
C SER A 15 8.82 -19.47 26.48
N ARG A 16 8.18 -20.63 26.29
CA ARG A 16 7.37 -20.89 25.09
C ARG A 16 6.16 -19.96 25.00
N TRP A 17 5.44 -19.76 26.10
CA TRP A 17 4.32 -18.83 26.15
C TRP A 17 4.76 -17.39 25.85
N ILE A 18 5.86 -16.95 26.44
CA ILE A 18 6.43 -15.61 26.19
C ILE A 18 6.78 -15.45 24.71
N PHE A 19 7.46 -16.44 24.12
CA PHE A 19 7.83 -16.37 22.70
C PHE A 19 6.60 -16.31 21.78
N GLN A 20 5.56 -17.11 22.07
CA GLN A 20 4.30 -17.05 21.32
C GLN A 20 3.60 -15.70 21.45
N LEU A 21 3.56 -15.12 22.66
CA LEU A 21 2.97 -13.81 22.90
C LEU A 21 3.73 -12.70 22.17
N ILE A 22 5.06 -12.71 22.24
CA ILE A 22 5.91 -11.73 21.53
C ILE A 22 5.71 -11.88 20.02
N SER A 23 5.77 -13.10 19.50
CA SER A 23 5.57 -13.37 18.07
C SER A 23 4.20 -12.87 17.59
N TRP A 24 3.15 -13.12 18.36
CA TRP A 24 1.80 -12.65 18.05
C TRP A 24 1.71 -11.11 18.08
N LEU A 25 2.27 -10.46 19.11
CA LEU A 25 2.30 -9.00 19.22
C LEU A 25 3.09 -8.36 18.09
N VAL A 26 4.27 -8.90 17.77
CA VAL A 26 5.12 -8.39 16.68
C VAL A 26 4.40 -8.54 15.35
N SER A 27 3.81 -9.71 15.06
CA SER A 27 3.07 -9.94 13.82
C SER A 27 1.89 -8.99 13.67
N TRP A 28 1.13 -8.77 14.75
CA TRP A 28 0.01 -7.83 14.76
C TRP A 28 0.46 -6.38 14.54
N LEU A 29 1.50 -5.94 15.25
CA LEU A 29 2.02 -4.58 15.13
C LEU A 29 2.62 -4.32 13.74
N VAL A 30 3.41 -5.26 13.23
CA VAL A 30 4.02 -5.18 11.89
C VAL A 30 2.94 -5.20 10.83
N GLY A 31 1.96 -6.10 10.92
CA GLY A 31 0.86 -6.16 9.96
C GLY A 31 0.06 -4.86 9.91
N TRP A 32 -0.24 -4.27 11.07
CA TRP A 32 -0.96 -3.00 11.14
C TRP A 32 -0.13 -1.83 10.60
N LEU A 33 1.13 -1.71 11.00
CA LEU A 33 2.02 -0.62 10.57
C LEU A 33 2.31 -0.70 9.07
N VAL A 34 2.65 -1.89 8.57
CA VAL A 34 2.93 -2.11 7.15
C VAL A 34 1.67 -1.89 6.33
N GLY A 35 0.52 -2.43 6.74
CA GLY A 35 -0.74 -2.24 6.02
C GLY A 35 -1.12 -0.77 5.91
N TRP A 36 -0.98 -0.01 7.01
CA TRP A 36 -1.28 1.42 7.01
C TRP A 36 -0.29 2.22 6.17
N LEU A 37 1.01 1.99 6.34
CA LEU A 37 2.05 2.72 5.62
C LEU A 37 2.01 2.42 4.12
N VAL A 38 1.90 1.15 3.75
CA VAL A 38 1.83 0.72 2.34
C VAL A 38 0.54 1.22 1.72
N GLY A 39 -0.61 1.07 2.39
CA GLY A 39 -1.89 1.56 1.87
C GLY A 39 -1.88 3.07 1.61
N TRP A 40 -1.33 3.84 2.55
CA TRP A 40 -1.23 5.30 2.41
C TRP A 40 -0.23 5.70 1.32
N LEU A 41 0.97 5.14 1.32
CA LEU A 41 2.01 5.49 0.37
C LEU A 41 1.64 5.06 -1.05
N VAL A 42 1.15 3.83 -1.23
CA VAL A 42 0.73 3.32 -2.54
C VAL A 42 -0.49 4.08 -3.03
N GLY A 43 -1.50 4.31 -2.18
CA GLY A 43 -2.69 5.06 -2.57
C GLY A 43 -2.36 6.47 -3.02
N TRP A 44 -1.48 7.16 -2.29
CA TRP A 44 -1.07 8.52 -2.63
C TRP A 44 -0.20 8.56 -3.90
N LEU A 45 0.81 7.70 -3.98
CA LEU A 45 1.74 7.68 -5.12
C LEU A 45 1.03 7.24 -6.41
N VAL A 46 0.22 6.18 -6.34
CA VAL A 46 -0.54 5.68 -7.49
C VAL A 46 -1.61 6.70 -7.89
N GLY A 47 -2.35 7.27 -6.93
CA GLY A 47 -3.37 8.27 -7.24
C GLY A 47 -2.78 9.51 -7.91
N TRP A 48 -1.65 10.00 -7.42
CA TRP A 48 -0.97 11.17 -7.99
C TRP A 48 -0.36 10.87 -9.36
N LEU A 49 0.36 9.75 -9.50
CA LEU A 49 1.01 9.38 -10.75
C LEU A 49 0.00 9.05 -11.84
N VAL A 50 -1.03 8.26 -11.53
CA VAL A 50 -2.10 7.90 -12.46
C VAL A 50 -2.91 9.14 -12.81
N GLY A 51 -3.29 9.97 -11.83
CA GLY A 51 -4.02 11.20 -12.08
C GLY A 51 -3.26 12.13 -13.03
N TRP A 52 -1.98 12.36 -12.77
CA TRP A 52 -1.15 13.22 -13.60
C TRP A 52 -0.95 12.67 -15.01
N LEU A 53 -0.63 11.37 -15.13
CA LEU A 53 -0.44 10.72 -16.42
C LEU A 53 -1.72 10.72 -17.25
N VAL A 54 -2.86 10.39 -16.64
CA VAL A 54 -4.17 10.38 -17.31
C VAL A 54 -4.56 11.79 -17.72
N SER A 55 -4.43 12.79 -16.85
CA SER A 55 -4.75 14.18 -17.21
C SER A 55 -3.88 14.69 -18.35
N TRP A 56 -2.59 14.36 -18.37
CA TRP A 56 -1.69 14.79 -19.44
C TRP A 56 -2.03 14.09 -20.77
N LEU A 57 -2.24 12.76 -20.74
CA LEU A 57 -2.56 11.98 -21.93
C LEU A 57 -3.91 12.38 -22.51
N VAL A 58 -4.93 12.50 -21.66
CA VAL A 58 -6.29 12.91 -22.06
C VAL A 58 -6.27 14.35 -22.56
N GLY A 59 -5.59 15.27 -21.87
CA GLY A 59 -5.48 16.66 -22.32
C GLY A 59 -4.83 16.79 -23.69
N TRP A 60 -3.76 16.03 -23.95
CA TRP A 60 -3.09 16.04 -25.24
C TRP A 60 -3.95 15.41 -26.35
N LEU A 61 -4.57 14.25 -26.09
CA LEU A 61 -5.40 13.56 -27.06
C LEU A 61 -6.65 14.37 -27.41
N VAL A 62 -7.34 14.90 -26.39
CA VAL A 62 -8.53 15.74 -26.55
C VAL A 62 -8.16 17.05 -27.25
N GLY A 63 -7.06 17.69 -26.86
CA GLY A 63 -6.59 18.92 -27.52
C GLY A 63 -6.29 18.71 -29.00
N TRP A 64 -5.66 17.59 -29.35
CA TRP A 64 -5.36 17.24 -30.74
C TRP A 64 -6.63 16.92 -31.55
N LEU A 65 -7.52 16.10 -31.01
CA LEU A 65 -8.80 15.78 -31.65
C LEU A 65 -9.68 17.02 -31.85
N VAL A 66 -9.82 17.84 -30.81
CA VAL A 66 -10.62 19.06 -30.87
C VAL A 66 -10.00 20.05 -31.85
N GLY A 67 -8.68 20.23 -31.82
CA GLY A 67 -7.98 21.10 -32.77
C GLY A 67 -8.16 20.66 -34.22
N TRP A 68 -8.07 19.35 -34.49
CA TRP A 68 -8.28 18.80 -35.82
C TRP A 68 -9.73 18.95 -36.29
N LEU A 69 -10.70 18.65 -35.41
CA LEU A 69 -12.12 18.74 -35.74
C LEU A 69 -12.57 20.18 -35.97
N VAL A 70 -12.11 21.11 -35.11
CA VAL A 70 -12.38 22.55 -35.25
C VAL A 70 -11.70 23.08 -36.51
N GLY A 71 -10.46 22.70 -36.80
CA GLY A 71 -9.78 23.09 -38.03
C GLY A 71 -10.52 22.63 -39.28
N TRP A 72 -11.02 21.39 -39.29
CA TRP A 72 -11.78 20.85 -40.41
C TRP A 72 -13.12 21.59 -40.60
N LEU A 73 -13.87 21.81 -39.52
CA LEU A 73 -15.12 22.59 -39.54
C LEU A 73 -14.93 24.03 -40.00
N VAL A 74 -13.84 24.69 -39.56
CA VAL A 74 -13.54 26.07 -39.97
C VAL A 74 -13.15 26.14 -41.43
N CYS A 75 -12.40 25.17 -41.95
CA CYS A 75 -12.06 25.09 -43.38
C CYS A 75 -13.28 24.77 -44.26
N ASP A 76 -14.28 24.04 -43.76
CA ASP A 76 -15.52 23.78 -44.50
C ASP A 76 -16.46 25.00 -44.53
N MET A 77 -16.36 25.87 -43.52
CA MET A 77 -17.13 27.12 -43.46
C MET A 77 -16.53 28.30 -44.23
N MET A 78 -15.26 28.21 -44.66
CA MET A 78 -14.53 29.28 -45.33
C MET A 78 -14.40 29.01 -46.83
#